data_AF-A0A660ZIH3-F1
#
_entry.id   AF-A0A660ZIH3-F1
#
_cell.length_a   1.000
_cell.length_b   1.000
_cell.length_c   1.000
_cell.angle_alpha   90.00
_cell.angle_beta   90.00
_cell.angle_gamma   90.00
#
_symmetry.space_group_name_H-M   'P 1'
#
loop_
_entity.id
_entity.type
_entity.pdbx_description
1 polymer ?
#
loop_
_entity_poly.entity_id
_entity_poly.type
_entity_poly.pdbx_seq_one_letter_code
_entity_poly.pdbx_strand_id
1 'polypeptide(L)'
;MLRLKEEDKKKLEELSKSPNRRIAQRAKIVLLRASGKSYLEIGSKLGIHYNTAKRWVKRYEERGIEGLYDLPRPGRPRVFGEDVDAKILELVQTPPSKLGLNLKRWSVRALRDYIVEQGIVKNISVGRIYTLLRKKNISLR
;
A
#
# COMPACT_ATOMS: atom_id res chain seq x y z
N MET A 1 -14.17 29.58 -10.96
CA MET A 1 -15.17 29.28 -9.92
C MET A 1 -15.59 27.83 -10.11
N LEU A 2 -15.66 27.01 -9.05
CA LEU A 2 -16.03 25.59 -9.18
C LEU A 2 -17.55 25.47 -9.20
N ARG A 3 -18.11 24.78 -10.21
CA ARG A 3 -19.56 24.52 -10.29
C ARG A 3 -19.85 23.14 -9.72
N LEU A 4 -20.66 23.07 -8.65
CA LEU A 4 -21.07 21.81 -8.04
C LEU A 4 -22.42 21.35 -8.62
N LYS A 5 -22.60 20.03 -8.73
CA LYS A 5 -23.94 19.44 -8.89
C LYS A 5 -24.66 19.50 -7.54
N GLU A 6 -25.99 19.61 -7.53
CA GLU A 6 -26.76 19.73 -6.29
C GLU A 6 -26.62 18.48 -5.40
N GLU A 7 -26.53 17.31 -6.02
CA GLU A 7 -26.26 16.04 -5.33
C GLU A 7 -24.87 16.04 -4.67
N ASP A 8 -23.87 16.55 -5.37
CA ASP A 8 -22.50 16.63 -4.85
C ASP A 8 -22.41 17.62 -3.69
N LYS A 9 -23.13 18.75 -3.78
CA LYS A 9 -23.19 19.74 -2.71
C LYS A 9 -23.73 19.13 -1.41
N LYS A 10 -24.86 18.40 -1.47
CA LYS A 10 -25.43 17.71 -0.30
C LYS A 10 -24.45 16.71 0.32
N LYS A 11 -23.83 15.87 -0.52
CA LYS A 11 -22.84 14.90 -0.04
C LYS A 11 -21.60 15.59 0.56
N LEU A 12 -21.11 16.68 -0.04
CA LEU A 12 -19.99 17.45 0.50
C LEU A 12 -20.33 18.09 1.85
N GLU A 13 -21.56 18.58 2.04
CA GLU A 13 -22.03 19.12 3.31
C GLU A 13 -22.06 18.04 4.40
N GLU A 14 -22.54 16.83 4.08
CA GLU A 14 -22.50 15.67 4.98
C GLU A 14 -21.06 15.29 5.32
N LEU A 15 -20.20 15.13 4.31
CA LEU A 15 -18.79 14.78 4.50
C LEU A 15 -18.04 15.84 5.31
N SER A 16 -18.41 17.11 5.20
CA SER A 16 -17.82 18.20 5.99
C SER A 16 -18.05 18.08 7.50
N LYS A 17 -19.05 17.28 7.91
CA LYS A 17 -19.42 16.98 9.30
C LYS A 17 -18.96 15.58 9.74
N SER A 18 -18.30 14.82 8.87
CA SER A 18 -17.81 13.48 9.18
C SER A 18 -16.84 13.49 10.37
N PRO A 19 -16.85 12.45 11.24
CA PRO A 19 -15.85 12.30 12.30
C PRO A 19 -14.42 12.14 11.76
N ASN A 20 -14.27 11.71 10.50
CA ASN A 20 -12.97 11.66 9.84
C ASN A 20 -12.51 13.08 9.48
N ARG A 21 -11.67 13.67 10.34
CA ARG A 21 -11.12 15.03 10.19
C ARG A 21 -10.50 15.30 8.81
N ARG A 22 -9.88 14.29 8.18
CA ARG A 22 -9.26 14.46 6.86
C ARG A 22 -10.31 14.64 5.78
N ILE A 23 -11.33 13.77 5.76
CA ILE A 23 -12.43 13.85 4.80
C ILE A 23 -13.22 15.14 5.01
N ALA A 24 -13.51 15.49 6.26
CA ALA A 24 -14.20 16.72 6.60
C ALA A 24 -13.45 17.97 6.12
N GLN A 25 -12.14 18.05 6.33
CA GLN A 25 -11.33 19.17 5.83
C GLN A 25 -11.34 19.23 4.30
N ARG A 26 -11.20 18.09 3.63
CA ARG A 26 -11.22 18.00 2.15
C ARG A 26 -12.55 18.46 1.55
N ALA A 27 -13.67 18.04 2.14
CA ALA A 27 -15.00 18.49 1.72
C ALA A 27 -15.18 20.01 1.93
N LYS A 28 -14.72 20.55 3.07
CA LYS A 28 -14.75 22.01 3.33
C LYS A 28 -13.95 22.81 2.30
N ILE A 29 -12.80 22.31 1.85
CA ILE A 29 -12.01 22.94 0.78
C ILE A 29 -12.85 23.12 -0.49
N VAL A 30 -13.54 22.05 -0.92
CA VAL A 30 -14.34 22.04 -2.14
C VAL A 30 -15.55 22.97 -2.01
N LEU A 31 -16.27 22.92 -0.89
CA LEU A 31 -17.40 23.81 -0.61
C LEU A 31 -17.00 25.29 -0.62
N LEU A 32 -15.87 25.63 0.01
CA LEU A 32 -15.36 27.01 0.00
C LEU A 32 -14.92 27.46 -1.40
N ARG A 33 -14.37 26.54 -2.20
CA ARG A 33 -14.02 26.86 -3.60
C ARG A 33 -15.25 27.10 -4.45
N ALA A 34 -16.31 26.34 -4.22
CA ALA A 34 -17.59 26.50 -4.91
C ALA A 34 -18.31 27.79 -4.52
N SER A 35 -18.16 28.25 -3.28
CA SER A 35 -18.69 29.54 -2.84
C SER A 35 -17.87 30.76 -3.30
N GLY A 36 -16.90 30.56 -4.20
CA GLY A 36 -16.14 31.63 -4.86
C GLY A 36 -14.82 31.99 -4.20
N LYS A 37 -14.45 31.39 -3.06
CA LYS A 37 -13.19 31.72 -2.38
C LYS A 37 -11.97 31.34 -3.21
N SER A 38 -10.92 32.16 -3.12
CA SER A 38 -9.60 31.87 -3.67
C SER A 38 -8.88 30.78 -2.86
N TYR A 39 -7.87 30.14 -3.45
CA TYR A 39 -7.08 29.12 -2.74
C TYR A 39 -6.32 29.69 -1.52
N LEU A 40 -5.94 30.97 -1.56
CA LEU A 40 -5.27 31.67 -0.46
C LEU A 40 -6.23 31.90 0.72
N GLU A 41 -7.46 32.34 0.44
CA GLU A 41 -8.49 32.51 1.48
C GLU A 41 -8.88 31.17 2.10
N ILE A 42 -9.00 30.11 1.28
CA ILE A 42 -9.28 28.76 1.78
C ILE A 42 -8.15 28.29 2.69
N GLY A 43 -6.90 28.48 2.27
CA GLY A 43 -5.72 28.13 3.06
C GLY A 43 -5.72 28.83 4.41
N SER A 44 -5.93 30.14 4.41
CA SER A 44 -5.99 30.97 5.62
C SER A 44 -7.14 30.53 6.55
N LYS A 45 -8.33 30.27 6.01
CA LYS A 45 -9.51 29.87 6.79
C LYS A 45 -9.38 28.47 7.42
N LEU A 46 -8.67 27.55 6.78
CA LEU A 46 -8.55 26.15 7.23
C LEU A 46 -7.20 25.82 7.86
N GLY A 47 -6.28 26.77 7.96
CA GLY A 47 -4.93 26.55 8.51
C GLY A 47 -4.08 25.61 7.65
N ILE A 48 -4.22 25.68 6.33
CA ILE A 48 -3.47 24.84 5.37
C ILE A 48 -2.78 25.68 4.30
N HIS A 49 -1.73 25.14 3.71
CA HIS A 49 -1.08 25.78 2.56
C HIS A 49 -2.00 25.80 1.33
N TYR A 50 -1.97 26.87 0.53
CA TYR A 50 -2.85 27.03 -0.65
C TYR A 50 -2.68 25.90 -1.68
N ASN A 51 -1.47 25.35 -1.85
CA ASN A 51 -1.23 24.19 -2.73
C ASN A 51 -2.01 22.95 -2.28
N THR A 52 -2.24 22.78 -0.98
CA THR A 52 -3.07 21.69 -0.44
C THR A 52 -4.52 21.88 -0.86
N ALA A 53 -5.05 23.11 -0.76
CA ALA A 53 -6.39 23.42 -1.23
C ALA A 53 -6.52 23.18 -2.75
N LYS A 54 -5.56 23.69 -3.55
CA LYS A 54 -5.52 23.49 -5.01
C LYS A 54 -5.51 22.01 -5.38
N ARG A 55 -4.70 21.19 -4.71
CA ARG A 55 -4.62 19.74 -4.95
C ARG A 55 -5.95 19.04 -4.73
N TRP A 56 -6.66 19.36 -3.64
CA TRP A 56 -7.93 18.69 -3.33
C TRP A 56 -9.07 19.13 -4.23
N VAL A 57 -9.12 20.41 -4.61
CA VAL A 57 -10.06 20.89 -5.63
C VAL A 57 -9.82 20.17 -6.95
N LYS A 58 -8.57 20.09 -7.42
CA LYS A 58 -8.23 19.38 -8.66
C LYS A 58 -8.63 17.90 -8.61
N ARG A 59 -8.38 17.21 -7.50
CA ARG A 59 -8.80 15.81 -7.32
C ARG A 59 -10.32 15.64 -7.36
N TYR A 60 -11.07 16.59 -6.81
CA TYR A 60 -12.52 16.61 -6.92
C TYR A 60 -12.99 16.88 -8.36
N GLU A 61 -12.37 17.82 -9.07
CA GLU A 61 -12.69 18.10 -10.48
C GLU A 61 -12.45 16.86 -11.38
N GLU A 62 -11.42 16.07 -11.09
CA GLU A 62 -11.08 14.87 -11.87
C GLU A 62 -11.93 13.64 -11.53
N ARG A 63 -12.35 13.47 -10.26
CA ARG A 63 -12.91 12.20 -9.76
C ARG A 63 -14.20 12.36 -8.94
N GLY A 64 -14.74 13.57 -8.85
CA GLY A 64 -15.86 13.91 -7.98
C GLY A 64 -15.55 13.62 -6.51
N ILE A 65 -16.58 13.21 -5.77
CA ILE A 65 -16.50 12.91 -4.34
C ILE A 65 -15.50 11.79 -4.05
N GLU A 66 -15.41 10.78 -4.91
CA GLU A 66 -14.45 9.68 -4.78
C GLU A 66 -13.00 10.18 -4.72
N GLY A 67 -12.71 11.30 -5.39
CA GLY A 67 -11.42 11.97 -5.36
C GLY A 67 -10.98 12.45 -3.97
N LEU A 68 -11.90 12.62 -3.03
CA LEU A 68 -11.65 13.09 -1.68
C LEU A 68 -11.24 11.99 -0.70
N TYR A 69 -11.47 10.72 -1.04
CA TYR A 69 -11.02 9.59 -0.23
C TYR A 69 -9.53 9.30 -0.44
N ASP A 70 -8.94 8.61 0.53
CA ASP A 70 -7.58 8.10 0.38
C ASP A 70 -7.58 7.00 -0.69
N LEU A 71 -6.62 7.06 -1.62
CA LEU A 71 -6.41 5.97 -2.56
C LEU A 71 -5.87 4.76 -1.79
N PRO A 72 -6.15 3.53 -2.27
CA PRO A 72 -5.45 2.35 -1.80
C PRO A 72 -3.96 2.64 -1.79
N ARG A 73 -3.31 2.44 -0.64
CA ARG A 73 -1.85 2.52 -0.55
C ARG A 73 -1.35 1.12 -0.84
N PRO A 74 -0.97 0.78 -2.09
CA PRO A 74 -0.21 -0.45 -2.28
C PRO A 74 1.02 -0.30 -1.39
N GLY A 75 1.18 -1.19 -0.42
CA GLY A 75 2.39 -1.24 0.40
C GLY A 75 3.62 -1.41 -0.50
N ARG A 76 4.81 -1.47 0.11
CA ARG A 76 6.04 -1.78 -0.64
C ARG A 76 5.80 -3.04 -1.49
N PRO A 77 6.03 -2.99 -2.82
CA PRO A 77 5.87 -4.14 -3.68
C PRO A 77 6.63 -5.35 -3.11
N ARG A 78 6.06 -6.54 -3.25
CA ARG A 78 6.74 -7.77 -2.81
C ARG A 78 8.04 -7.92 -3.60
N VAL A 79 9.14 -8.13 -2.90
CA VAL A 79 10.48 -8.26 -3.49
C VAL A 79 10.66 -9.62 -4.18
N PHE A 80 9.93 -10.65 -3.72
CA PHE A 80 9.93 -11.98 -4.30
C PHE A 80 8.51 -12.36 -4.71
N GLY A 81 8.37 -12.85 -5.94
CA GLY A 81 7.11 -13.29 -6.52
C GLY A 81 6.65 -14.64 -5.97
N GLU A 82 5.49 -15.08 -6.42
CA GLU A 82 4.91 -16.37 -6.03
C GLU A 82 5.69 -17.56 -6.60
N ASP A 83 6.40 -17.36 -7.71
CA ASP A 83 7.31 -18.30 -8.35
C ASP A 83 8.49 -18.67 -7.44
N VAL A 84 9.09 -17.67 -6.78
CA VAL A 84 10.17 -17.87 -5.81
C VAL A 84 9.63 -18.60 -4.58
N ASP A 85 8.48 -18.18 -4.06
CA ASP A 85 7.85 -18.84 -2.91
C ASP A 85 7.54 -20.32 -3.22
N ALA A 86 7.02 -20.63 -4.41
CA ALA A 86 6.75 -22.00 -4.84
C ALA A 86 8.02 -22.86 -4.88
N LYS A 87 9.10 -22.36 -5.49
CA LYS A 87 10.40 -23.07 -5.54
C LYS A 87 10.96 -23.34 -4.14
N ILE A 88 10.86 -22.38 -3.23
CA ILE A 88 11.31 -22.57 -1.84
C ILE A 88 10.52 -23.70 -1.17
N LEU A 89 9.20 -23.74 -1.37
CA LEU A 89 8.32 -24.75 -0.77
C LEU A 89 8.52 -26.15 -1.38
N GLU A 90 8.88 -26.23 -2.66
CA GLU A 90 9.29 -27.47 -3.31
C GLU A 90 10.60 -28.00 -2.72
N LEU A 91 11.63 -27.15 -2.61
CA LEU A 91 12.93 -27.55 -2.05
C LEU A 91 12.83 -28.07 -0.62
N VAL A 92 11.95 -27.48 0.19
CA VAL A 92 11.73 -27.92 1.58
C VAL A 92 11.20 -29.35 1.67
N GLN A 93 10.47 -29.82 0.66
CA GLN A 93 9.94 -31.19 0.60
C GLN A 93 10.98 -32.20 0.13
N THR A 94 12.05 -31.76 -0.54
CA THR A 94 13.14 -32.61 -1.00
C THR A 94 14.25 -32.66 0.05
N PRO A 95 14.63 -33.84 0.58
CA PRO A 95 15.74 -33.95 1.52
C PRO A 95 17.07 -33.42 0.91
N PRO A 96 17.90 -32.67 1.66
CA PRO A 96 19.16 -32.13 1.13
C PRO A 96 20.09 -33.20 0.54
N SER A 97 20.07 -34.41 1.09
CA SER A 97 20.85 -35.55 0.60
C SER A 97 20.52 -35.94 -0.83
N LYS A 98 19.26 -35.77 -1.28
CA LYS A 98 18.88 -36.00 -2.68
C LYS A 98 19.40 -34.92 -3.64
N LEU A 99 19.83 -33.78 -3.10
CA LEU A 99 20.37 -32.66 -3.85
C LEU A 99 21.91 -32.60 -3.78
N GLY A 100 22.55 -33.70 -3.34
CA GLY A 100 24.01 -33.80 -3.24
C GLY A 100 24.63 -33.12 -2.02
N LEU A 101 23.82 -32.63 -1.06
CA LEU A 101 24.32 -32.02 0.16
C LEU A 101 24.58 -33.08 1.24
N ASN A 102 25.69 -32.97 1.96
CA ASN A 102 25.99 -33.81 3.13
C ASN A 102 25.23 -33.35 4.39
N LEU A 103 23.92 -33.16 4.25
CA LEU A 103 23.01 -32.72 5.30
C LEU A 103 21.83 -33.68 5.39
N LYS A 104 21.50 -34.11 6.61
CA LYS A 104 20.35 -35.01 6.85
C LYS A 104 19.01 -34.26 6.78
N ARG A 105 18.98 -32.98 7.12
CA ARG A 105 17.78 -32.14 7.17
C ARG A 105 18.10 -30.69 6.78
N TRP A 106 17.09 -29.96 6.32
CA TRP A 106 17.24 -28.56 5.99
C TRP A 106 17.39 -27.71 7.26
N SER A 107 18.39 -26.84 7.27
CA SER A 107 18.33 -25.62 8.08
C SER A 107 17.91 -24.46 7.21
N VAL A 108 17.30 -23.41 7.78
CA VAL A 108 16.91 -22.21 7.00
C VAL A 108 18.14 -21.55 6.34
N ARG A 109 19.31 -21.63 6.98
CA ARG A 109 20.58 -21.14 6.43
C ARG A 109 21.03 -21.99 5.24
N ALA A 110 21.06 -23.31 5.39
CA ALA A 110 21.42 -24.21 4.29
C ALA A 110 20.46 -24.07 3.10
N LEU A 111 19.16 -23.92 3.36
CA LEU A 111 18.16 -23.68 2.34
C LEU A 111 18.41 -22.34 1.62
N ARG A 112 18.69 -21.26 2.35
CA ARG A 112 19.09 -19.97 1.75
C ARG A 112 20.30 -20.14 0.83
N ASP A 113 21.35 -20.79 1.33
CA ASP A 113 22.62 -20.92 0.61
C ASP A 113 22.42 -21.67 -0.69
N TYR A 114 21.70 -22.79 -0.63
CA TYR A 114 21.34 -23.56 -1.81
C TYR A 114 20.50 -22.74 -2.81
N ILE A 115 19.49 -22.00 -2.35
CA ILE A 115 18.66 -21.15 -3.22
C ILE A 115 19.50 -20.11 -3.98
N VAL A 116 20.48 -19.50 -3.29
CA VAL A 116 21.36 -18.48 -3.89
C VAL A 116 22.38 -19.13 -4.83
N GLU A 117 22.96 -20.26 -4.44
CA GLU A 117 23.92 -21.02 -5.26
C GLU A 117 23.30 -21.56 -6.55
N GLN A 118 22.04 -22.00 -6.51
CA GLN A 118 21.27 -22.42 -7.69
C GLN A 118 20.80 -21.25 -8.56
N GLY A 119 21.10 -19.99 -8.19
CA GLY A 119 20.73 -18.81 -8.96
C GLY A 119 19.23 -18.51 -8.98
N ILE A 120 18.43 -19.13 -8.10
CA ILE A 120 16.97 -18.92 -8.03
C ILE A 120 16.67 -17.46 -7.67
N VAL A 121 17.48 -16.88 -6.77
CA VAL A 121 17.48 -15.45 -6.45
C VAL A 121 18.90 -14.97 -6.14
N LYS A 122 19.21 -13.72 -6.45
CA LYS A 122 20.52 -13.12 -6.17
C LYS A 122 20.86 -13.05 -4.67
N ASN A 123 19.86 -12.78 -3.83
CA ASN A 123 19.98 -12.75 -2.38
C ASN A 123 18.58 -12.87 -1.77
N ILE A 124 18.45 -13.62 -0.68
CA ILE A 124 17.24 -13.66 0.14
C ILE A 124 17.63 -13.75 1.62
N SER A 125 16.93 -13.01 2.46
CA SER A 125 17.17 -13.04 3.90
C SER A 125 16.60 -14.31 4.53
N VAL A 126 17.35 -14.88 5.49
CA VAL A 126 16.89 -16.02 6.31
C VAL A 126 15.53 -15.70 6.97
N GLY A 127 15.32 -14.47 7.43
CA GLY A 127 14.06 -14.00 8.01
C GLY A 127 12.87 -14.04 7.05
N ARG A 128 13.08 -13.78 5.75
CA ARG A 128 12.02 -13.92 4.74
C ARG A 128 11.62 -15.38 4.56
N ILE A 129 12.62 -16.28 4.51
CA ILE A 129 12.37 -17.74 4.44
C ILE A 129 11.60 -18.19 5.68
N TYR A 130 12.03 -17.78 6.89
CA TYR A 130 11.27 -18.05 8.12
C TYR A 130 9.83 -17.54 8.05
N THR A 131 9.63 -16.32 7.57
CA THR A 131 8.28 -15.74 7.44
C THR A 131 7.43 -16.54 6.45
N LEU A 132 8.00 -16.99 5.35
CA LEU A 132 7.33 -17.83 4.36
C LEU A 132 6.93 -19.18 4.96
N LEU A 133 7.87 -19.88 5.60
CA LEU A 133 7.64 -21.19 6.21
C LEU A 133 6.59 -21.11 7.31
N ARG A 134 6.67 -20.10 8.18
CA ARG A 134 5.67 -19.86 9.24
C ARG A 134 4.29 -19.58 8.65
N LYS A 135 4.19 -18.74 7.61
CA LYS A 135 2.92 -18.45 6.94
C LYS A 135 2.28 -19.70 6.33
N LYS A 136 3.09 -20.68 5.94
CA LYS A 136 2.65 -21.97 5.39
C LYS A 136 2.57 -23.09 6.43
N ASN A 137 2.79 -22.79 7.71
CA ASN A 137 2.83 -23.76 8.82
C ASN A 137 3.82 -24.92 8.61
N ILE A 138 4.93 -24.66 7.92
CA ILE A 138 5.98 -25.64 7.68
C ILE A 138 7.09 -25.45 8.70
N SER A 139 7.45 -26.55 9.37
CA SER A 139 8.63 -26.63 10.23
C SER A 139 9.71 -27.44 9.53
N LEU A 140 10.92 -26.89 9.47
CA LEU A 140 12.08 -27.67 9.08
C LEU A 140 12.42 -28.57 10.27
N ARG A 141 12.24 -29.88 10.10
CA ARG A 141 12.56 -30.88 11.13
C ARG A 141 14.06 -31.05 11.28
#